data_AF-A0A7C2ZRJ0-F1
#
_entry.id   AF-A0A7C2ZRJ0-F1
#
_cell.length_a   1.000
_cell.length_b   1.000
_cell.length_c   1.000
_cell.angle_alpha   90.00
_cell.angle_beta   90.00
_cell.angle_gamma   90.00
#
_symmetry.space_group_name_H-M   'P 1'
#
loop_
_entity.id
_entity.type
_entity.pdbx_description
1 polymer ?
#
loop_
_entity_poly.entity_id
_entity_poly.type
_entity_poly.pdbx_seq_one_letter_code
_entity_poly.pdbx_strand_id
1 'polypeptide(L)' 'MPRKRFVYPFSAIVGQEKMKKALLLNAINPKIGGVLLRGEKGTAKSLAVRALAELLPEIEVVADCP' A
#
# COMPACT_ATOMS: atom_id res chain seq x y z
N MET A 1 -15.11 16.66 11.07
CA MET A 1 -14.26 16.00 10.06
C MET A 1 -13.41 14.95 10.76
N PRO A 2 -13.43 13.67 10.33
CA PRO A 2 -12.51 12.69 10.87
C PRO A 2 -11.08 13.17 10.61
N ARG A 3 -10.22 13.14 11.63
CA ARG A 3 -8.80 13.47 11.46
C ARG A 3 -8.20 12.48 10.47
N LYS A 4 -7.85 12.95 9.27
CA LYS A 4 -7.12 12.15 8.28
C LYS A 4 -5.82 11.67 8.93
N ARG A 5 -5.71 10.38 9.18
CA ARG A 5 -4.53 9.79 9.83
C ARG A 5 -3.35 10.07 8.92
N PHE A 6 -2.29 10.68 9.45
CA PHE A 6 -1.12 11.01 8.63
C PHE A 6 -0.46 9.72 8.13
N VAL A 7 -0.48 9.50 6.82
CA VAL A 7 0.18 8.39 6.13
C VAL A 7 1.45 8.93 5.46
N TYR A 8 2.57 8.24 5.66
CA TYR A 8 3.84 8.63 5.06
C TYR A 8 3.78 8.45 3.52
N PRO A 9 4.23 9.41 2.69
CA PRO A 9 4.12 9.32 1.24
C PRO A 9 4.88 8.13 0.64
N PHE A 10 4.27 7.40 -0.29
CA PHE A 10 4.89 6.23 -0.93
C PHE A 10 6.17 6.59 -1.69
N SER A 11 6.19 7.73 -2.37
CA SER A 11 7.34 8.25 -3.11
C SER A 11 8.52 8.66 -2.21
N ALA A 12 8.26 8.98 -0.93
CA ALA A 12 9.29 9.36 0.03
C ALA A 12 10.02 8.14 0.64
N ILE A 13 9.59 6.91 0.33
CA ILE A 13 10.25 5.69 0.80
C ILE A 13 11.57 5.49 0.04
N VAL A 14 12.67 5.68 0.76
CA VAL A 14 14.02 5.51 0.23
C VAL A 14 14.36 4.02 0.09
N GLY A 15 14.92 3.65 -1.07
CA GLY A 15 15.30 2.28 -1.39
C GLY A 15 14.09 1.34 -1.51
N GLN A 16 14.29 0.06 -1.20
CA GLN A 16 13.25 -0.99 -1.28
C GLN A 16 12.62 -1.15 -2.68
N GLU A 17 13.41 -0.95 -3.74
CA GLU A 17 12.93 -0.91 -5.13
C GLU A 17 12.18 -2.17 -5.56
N LYS A 18 12.62 -3.36 -5.11
CA LYS A 18 11.92 -4.62 -5.39
C LYS A 18 10.53 -4.66 -4.77
N MET A 19 10.40 -4.21 -3.51
CA MET A 19 9.12 -4.14 -2.82
C MET A 19 8.20 -3.11 -3.48
N LYS A 20 8.69 -1.89 -3.74
CA LYS A 20 7.90 -0.84 -4.38
C LYS A 20 7.39 -1.30 -5.75
N LYS A 21 8.26 -1.90 -6.57
CA LYS A 21 7.90 -2.44 -7.88
C LYS A 21 6.86 -3.56 -7.77
N ALA A 22 7.04 -4.53 -6.86
CA ALA A 22 6.09 -5.62 -6.68
C ALA A 22 4.68 -5.10 -6.30
N LEU A 23 4.63 -4.12 -5.39
CA LEU A 23 3.37 -3.50 -4.98
C LEU A 23 2.71 -2.71 -6.13
N LEU A 24 3.47 -1.92 -6.89
CA LEU A 24 2.96 -1.18 -8.05
C LEU A 24 2.44 -2.12 -9.14
N LEU A 25 3.18 -3.19 -9.45
CA LEU A 25 2.75 -4.20 -10.42
C LEU A 25 1.44 -4.86 -10.00
N ASN A 26 1.31 -5.17 -8.71
CA ASN A 26 0.08 -5.75 -8.18
C ASN A 26 -1.11 -4.78 -8.21
N ALA A 27 -0.87 -3.49 -7.96
CA ALA A 27 -1.88 -2.46 -8.10
C ALA A 27 -2.33 -2.27 -9.58
N ILE A 28 -1.40 -2.37 -10.53
CA ILE A 28 -1.70 -2.28 -11.98
C ILE A 28 -2.47 -3.52 -12.46
N ASN A 29 -2.02 -4.71 -12.05
CA ASN A 29 -2.64 -5.97 -12.46
C ASN A 29 -2.87 -6.90 -11.25
N PRO A 30 -4.06 -6.85 -10.65
CA PRO A 30 -4.41 -7.71 -9.52
C PRO A 30 -4.37 -9.22 -9.84
N LYS A 31 -4.44 -9.62 -11.12
CA LYS A 31 -4.35 -11.04 -11.53
C LYS A 31 -2.98 -11.66 -11.29
N ILE A 32 -1.96 -10.85 -10.99
CA ILE A 32 -0.65 -11.33 -10.53
C ILE A 32 -0.80 -12.11 -9.20
N GLY A 33 -1.89 -11.90 -8.46
CA GLY A 33 -2.18 -12.55 -7.19
C GLY A 33 -1.83 -11.63 -6.03
N GLY A 34 -1.03 -12.11 -5.08
CA GLY A 34 -0.60 -11.34 -3.90
C GLY A 34 0.92 -11.19 -3.82
N VAL A 35 1.38 -10.19 -3.07
CA VAL A 35 2.81 -9.97 -2.82
C VAL A 35 3.17 -10.38 -1.39
N LEU A 36 4.06 -11.36 -1.24
CA LEU A 36 4.58 -11.77 0.07
C LEU A 36 5.80 -10.93 0.46
N LEU A 37 5.64 -10.04 1.44
CA LEU A 37 6.71 -9.19 1.96
C LEU A 37 7.36 -9.80 3.21
N ARG A 38 8.58 -10.34 3.07
CA ARG A 38 9.40 -10.82 4.18
C ARG A 38 10.53 -9.84 4.52
N GLY A 39 10.91 -9.80 5.79
CA GLY A 39 11.97 -8.93 6.31
C GLY A 39 11.85 -8.73 7.81
N GLU A 40 12.83 -8.08 8.42
CA GLU A 40 12.86 -7.82 9.87
C GLU A 40 11.81 -6.80 10.31
N LYS A 41 11.56 -6.71 11.62
CA LYS A 41 10.74 -5.64 12.20
C LYS A 41 11.43 -4.29 11.96
N GLY A 42 10.66 -3.24 11.69
CA GLY A 42 11.21 -1.90 11.45
C GLY A 42 11.61 -1.59 10.00
N THR A 43 11.45 -2.54 9.07
CA THR A 43 11.79 -2.36 7.64
C THR A 43 10.74 -1.60 6.81
N ALA A 44 9.77 -0.94 7.46
CA ALA A 44 8.71 -0.17 6.81
C ALA A 44 7.74 -0.96 5.87
N LYS A 45 7.70 -2.30 5.96
CA LYS A 45 6.77 -3.15 5.16
C LYS A 45 5.30 -2.69 5.22
N SER A 46 4.73 -2.59 6.44
CA SER A 46 3.33 -2.16 6.61
C SER A 46 3.12 -0.67 6.33
N LEU A 47 4.18 0.14 6.44
CA LEU A 47 4.12 1.56 6.09
C LEU A 47 3.99 1.73 4.57
N ALA A 48 4.76 0.97 3.78
CA ALA A 48 4.70 1.01 2.32
C ALA A 48 3.33 0.59 1.76
N VAL A 49 2.71 -0.45 2.34
CA VAL A 49 1.37 -0.89 1.91
C VAL A 49 0.32 0.19 2.20
N ARG A 50 0.35 0.81 3.38
CA ARG A 50 -0.57 1.91 3.73
C ARG A 50 -0.36 3.14 2.87
N ALA A 51 0.91 3.47 2.60
CA ALA A 51 1.29 4.58 1.73
C ALA A 51 0.80 4.39 0.30
N LEU A 52 0.84 3.16 -0.22
CA LEU A 52 0.28 2.84 -1.53
C LEU A 52 -1.25 2.90 -1.53
N ALA A 53 -1.91 2.39 -0.49
CA ALA A 53 -3.37 2.44 -0.38
C ALA A 53 -3.91 3.88 -0.39
N GLU A 54 -3.20 4.81 0.26
CA GLU A 54 -3.53 6.24 0.26
C GLU A 54 -3.33 6.91 -1.12
N LEU A 55 -2.46 6.35 -1.97
CA LEU A 55 -2.21 6.88 -3.33
C LEU A 55 -3.28 6.43 -4.33
N LEU A 56 -3.89 5.27 -4.10
CA LEU A 56 -4.87 4.71 -5.01
C LEU A 56 -6.23 5.42 -4.87
N PRO A 57 -7.05 5.47 -5.93
CA PRO A 57 -8.40 6.00 -5.85
C PRO A 57 -9.22 5.25 -4.80
N GLU A 58 -10.14 5.97 -4.16
CA GLU A 58 -11.16 5.33 -3.33
C GLU A 58 -11.98 4.36 -4.19
N ILE A 59 -12.27 3.19 -3.64
CA ILE A 59 -13.15 2.22 -4.27
C ILE A 59 -14.58 2.46 -3.78
N GLU A 60 -15.54 2.33 -4.70
CA GLU A 60 -16.95 2.35 -4.32
C GLU A 60 -17.25 1.13 -3.43
N VAL A 61 -17.76 1.41 -2.24
CA VAL A 61 -18.19 0.39 -1.29
C VAL A 61 -19.68 0.56 -1.04
N VAL A 62 -20.40 -0.56 -1.00
CA VAL A 62 -21.80 -0.56 -0.58
C VAL A 62 -21.80 -0.37 0.94
N ALA A 63 -22.48 0.68 1.41
CA ALA A 63 -22.65 0.92 2.83
C ALA A 63 -23.28 -0.31 3.50
N ASP A 64 -22.77 -0.66 4.68
CA ASP A 64 -23.28 -1.77 5.51
C ASP A 64 -23.22 -3.16 4.87
N CYS A 65 -22.38 -3.37 3.84
CA CYS A 65 -22.06 -4.71 3.34
C CYS A 65 -21.29 -5.49 4.43
N PRO A 66 -21.75 -6.70 4.84
CA PRO A 66 -21.19 -7.46 5.95
C PRO A 66 -19.74 -7.94 5.73
#